data_AF-A0A353YVZ3-F1
#
_entry.id   AF-A0A353YVZ3-F1
#
_cell.length_a   1.000
_cell.length_b   1.000
_cell.length_c   1.000
_cell.angle_alpha   90.00
_cell.angle_beta   90.00
_cell.angle_gamma   90.00
#
_symmetry.space_group_name_H-M   'P 1'
#
loop_
_entity.id
_entity.type
_entity.pdbx_description
1 polymer ?
#
loop_
_entity_poly.entity_id
_entity_poly.type
_entity_poly.pdbx_seq_one_letter_code
_entity_poly.pdbx_strand_id
1 'polypeptide(L)'
;MKQQLKQYRIINLVFAGIISLIFIYSGIFSYENANHPVPSFYSLATGEETLSTGLSRSFSAIVRLQFDIAHQFNTHGLRLFLFFFLQFFLRITFFLLASKKSQYLKQVVIIDAIISTLLFIVHFEPFIEEAVYR
;
A
#
# COMPACT_ATOMS: atom_id res chain seq x y z
N MET A 1 25.95 15.52 2.33
CA MET A 1 25.48 14.87 1.08
C MET A 1 25.58 13.34 1.08
N LYS A 2 26.77 12.71 1.20
CA LYS A 2 26.88 11.23 1.16
C LYS A 2 26.02 10.51 2.22
N GLN A 3 25.98 11.05 3.43
CA GLN A 3 25.16 10.51 4.53
C GLN A 3 23.65 10.62 4.25
N GLN A 4 23.18 11.78 3.79
CA GLN A 4 21.76 12.01 3.44
C GLN A 4 21.30 11.09 2.31
N LEU A 5 22.15 10.89 1.28
CA LEU A 5 21.88 9.94 0.21
C LEU A 5 21.74 8.51 0.74
N LYS A 6 22.66 8.08 1.62
CA LYS A 6 22.59 6.75 2.24
C LYS A 6 21.31 6.57 3.05
N GLN A 7 20.95 7.56 3.87
CA GLN A 7 19.72 7.55 4.67
C GLN A 7 18.48 7.45 3.78
N TYR A 8 18.38 8.30 2.74
CA TYR A 8 17.24 8.29 1.83
C TYR A 8 17.07 6.95 1.09
N ARG A 9 18.17 6.33 0.67
CA ARG A 9 18.14 5.01 0.04
C ARG A 9 17.70 3.92 1.02
N ILE A 10 18.17 3.96 2.26
CA ILE A 10 17.73 3.02 3.30
C ILE A 10 16.23 3.16 3.54
N ILE A 11 15.72 4.39 3.65
CA ILE A 11 14.29 4.64 3.82
C ILE A 11 13.47 4.03 2.67
N ASN A 12 13.87 4.28 1.42
CA ASN A 12 13.18 3.71 0.26
C ASN A 12 13.23 2.18 0.26
N LEU A 13 14.37 1.58 0.61
CA LEU A 13 14.51 0.13 0.69
C LEU A 13 13.64 -0.48 1.78
N VAL A 14 13.57 0.14 2.96
CA VAL A 14 12.71 -0.29 4.07
C VAL A 14 11.24 -0.24 3.66
N PHE A 15 10.78 0.86 3.06
CA PHE A 15 9.40 0.97 2.59
C PHE A 15 9.08 -0.03 1.48
N ALA A 16 9.98 -0.22 0.51
CA ALA A 16 9.81 -1.25 -0.51
C ALA A 16 9.71 -2.65 0.14
N GLY A 17 10.55 -2.94 1.14
CA GLY A 17 10.50 -4.19 1.90
C GLY A 17 9.17 -4.39 2.64
N ILE A 18 8.67 -3.38 3.34
CA ILE A 18 7.37 -3.44 4.02
C ILE A 18 6.24 -3.70 3.01
N ILE A 19 6.23 -3.00 1.88
CA ILE A 19 5.21 -3.19 0.84
C ILE A 19 5.31 -4.60 0.23
N SER A 20 6.52 -5.10 -0.01
CA SER A 20 6.72 -6.49 -0.45
C SER A 20 6.13 -7.50 0.54
N LEU A 21 6.27 -7.28 1.85
CA LEU A 21 5.67 -8.16 2.85
C LEU A 21 4.15 -8.19 2.76
N ILE A 22 3.50 -7.06 2.43
CA ILE A 22 2.05 -7.01 2.19
C ILE A 22 1.69 -7.93 1.01
N PHE A 23 2.41 -7.82 -0.12
CA PHE A 23 2.13 -8.66 -1.29
C PHE A 23 2.44 -10.14 -1.04
N ILE A 24 3.54 -10.45 -0.34
CA ILE A 24 3.90 -11.81 0.04
C ILE A 24 2.82 -12.41 0.93
N TYR A 25 2.37 -11.66 1.94
CA TYR A 25 1.27 -12.09 2.81
C TYR A 25 0.01 -12.40 1.98
N SER A 26 -0.42 -11.49 1.11
CA SER A 26 -1.58 -11.71 0.24
C SER A 26 -1.41 -12.88 -0.74
N GLY A 27 -0.18 -13.15 -1.18
CA GLY A 27 0.15 -14.31 -2.01
C GLY A 27 0.06 -15.62 -1.25
N ILE A 28 0.64 -15.69 -0.04
CA ILE A 28 0.69 -16.90 0.79
C ILE A 28 -0.71 -17.28 1.31
N PHE A 29 -1.47 -16.31 1.82
CA PHE A 29 -2.79 -16.57 2.40
C PHE A 29 -3.88 -16.45 1.33
N SER A 30 -4.43 -17.58 0.89
CA SER A 30 -5.52 -17.63 -0.11
C SER A 30 -6.86 -17.15 0.46
N TYR A 31 -7.64 -16.41 -0.34
CA TYR A 31 -9.02 -16.00 -0.01
C TYR A 31 -10.02 -17.16 0.07
N GLU A 32 -9.73 -18.29 -0.57
CA GLU A 32 -10.64 -19.44 -0.67
C GLU A 32 -10.79 -20.17 0.67
N ASN A 33 -9.72 -20.21 1.47
CA ASN A 33 -9.76 -20.80 2.78
C ASN A 33 -10.22 -19.75 3.79
N ALA A 34 -11.20 -20.08 4.62
CA ALA A 34 -11.68 -19.23 5.72
C ALA A 34 -10.58 -18.84 6.75
N ASN A 35 -9.35 -19.33 6.57
CA ASN A 35 -8.18 -19.10 7.40
C ASN A 35 -7.49 -17.75 7.14
N HIS A 36 -8.19 -16.71 6.67
CA HIS A 36 -7.61 -15.37 6.67
C HIS A 36 -7.43 -14.94 8.13
N PRO A 37 -6.18 -14.82 8.63
CA PRO A 37 -5.94 -14.77 10.05
C PRO A 37 -6.28 -13.41 10.68
N VAL A 38 -6.62 -12.41 9.87
CA VAL A 38 -6.87 -11.03 10.32
C VAL A 38 -8.32 -10.65 10.01
N PRO A 39 -9.27 -10.94 10.93
CA PRO A 39 -10.58 -10.33 10.90
C PRO A 39 -10.49 -8.83 11.19
N SER A 40 -11.52 -8.07 10.79
CA SER A 40 -11.64 -6.67 11.21
C SER A 40 -11.85 -6.62 12.73
N PHE A 41 -10.96 -5.93 13.44
CA PHE A 41 -11.10 -5.74 14.89
C PHE A 41 -12.37 -4.96 15.23
N TYR A 42 -12.70 -3.96 14.40
CA TYR A 42 -13.92 -3.18 14.58
C TYR A 42 -15.15 -4.06 14.44
N SER A 43 -15.24 -4.87 13.38
CA SER A 43 -16.39 -5.77 13.19
C SER A 43 -16.50 -6.80 14.31
N LEU A 44 -15.36 -7.25 14.87
CA LEU A 44 -15.37 -8.13 16.05
C LEU A 44 -15.91 -7.43 17.31
N ALA A 45 -15.63 -6.14 17.48
CA ALA A 45 -16.01 -5.37 18.66
C ALA A 45 -17.44 -4.83 18.59
N THR A 46 -17.90 -4.38 17.42
CA THR A 46 -19.17 -3.66 17.23
C THR A 46 -20.22 -4.46 16.46
N GLY A 47 -19.81 -5.49 15.71
CA GLY A 47 -20.68 -6.20 14.77
C GLY A 47 -20.93 -5.45 13.46
N GLU A 48 -20.38 -4.25 13.29
CA GLU A 48 -20.54 -3.44 12.09
C GLU A 48 -19.39 -3.61 11.10
N GLU A 49 -19.69 -3.63 9.81
CA GLU A 49 -18.67 -3.64 8.76
C GLU A 49 -18.15 -2.22 8.49
N THR A 50 -16.86 -2.12 8.19
CA THR A 50 -16.16 -0.89 7.76
C THR A 50 -15.64 -1.05 6.35
N LEU A 51 -15.21 0.03 5.70
CA LEU A 51 -14.55 -0.05 4.38
C LEU A 51 -13.27 -0.89 4.43
N SER A 52 -12.67 -1.09 5.61
CA SER A 52 -11.49 -1.94 5.79
C SER A 52 -11.81 -3.45 5.90
N THR A 53 -13.08 -3.82 6.10
CA THR A 53 -13.48 -5.22 6.17
C THR A 53 -13.23 -5.93 4.84
N GLY A 54 -12.60 -7.11 4.89
CA GLY A 54 -12.34 -7.91 3.69
C GLY A 54 -11.16 -7.47 2.82
N LEU A 55 -10.43 -6.39 3.18
CA LEU A 55 -9.26 -5.92 2.40
C LEU A 55 -8.19 -7.00 2.17
N SER A 56 -7.82 -7.76 3.21
CA SER A 56 -6.82 -8.83 3.08
C SER A 56 -7.25 -9.93 2.10
N ARG A 57 -8.54 -10.27 2.08
CA ARG A 57 -9.13 -11.23 1.12
C ARG A 57 -9.14 -10.65 -0.28
N SER A 58 -9.54 -9.39 -0.42
CA SER A 58 -9.51 -8.67 -1.69
C SER A 58 -8.09 -8.62 -2.28
N PHE A 59 -7.09 -8.25 -1.50
CA PHE A 59 -5.69 -8.22 -1.95
C PHE A 59 -5.19 -9.62 -2.35
N SER A 60 -5.57 -10.65 -1.62
CA SER A 60 -5.24 -12.04 -1.94
C SER A 60 -5.80 -12.48 -3.29
N ALA A 61 -7.04 -12.10 -3.61
CA ALA A 61 -7.65 -12.34 -4.91
C ALA A 61 -6.99 -11.50 -6.04
N ILE A 62 -6.61 -10.25 -5.76
CA ILE A 62 -5.90 -9.38 -6.72
C ILE A 62 -4.56 -9.97 -7.14
N VAL A 63 -3.76 -10.46 -6.19
CA VAL A 63 -2.47 -11.11 -6.50
C VAL A 63 -2.64 -12.36 -7.38
N ARG A 64 -3.83 -12.99 -7.35
CA ARG A 64 -4.22 -14.13 -8.20
C ARG A 64 -4.92 -13.73 -9.50
N LEU A 65 -4.97 -12.44 -9.82
CA LEU A 65 -5.61 -11.87 -11.01
C LEU A 65 -7.13 -12.11 -11.09
N GLN A 66 -7.79 -12.33 -9.95
CA GLN A 66 -9.23 -12.57 -9.87
C GLN A 66 -9.95 -11.31 -9.38
N PHE A 67 -10.02 -10.30 -10.24
CA PHE A 67 -10.52 -8.97 -9.88
C PHE A 67 -12.01 -8.97 -9.51
N ASP A 68 -12.84 -9.79 -10.15
CA ASP A 68 -14.27 -9.89 -9.83
C ASP A 68 -14.49 -10.40 -8.40
N ILE A 69 -13.72 -11.43 -8.01
CA ILE A 69 -13.74 -11.98 -6.66
C ILE A 69 -13.19 -10.96 -5.66
N ALA A 70 -12.11 -10.26 -6.01
CA ALA A 70 -11.54 -9.22 -5.17
C ALA A 70 -12.55 -8.11 -4.86
N HIS A 71 -13.33 -7.71 -5.86
CA HIS A 71 -14.37 -6.69 -5.73
C HIS A 71 -15.53 -7.16 -4.83
N GLN A 72 -15.88 -8.44 -4.88
CA GLN A 72 -16.88 -9.03 -3.97
C GLN A 72 -16.43 -8.98 -2.50
N PHE A 73 -15.13 -9.15 -2.22
CA PHE A 73 -14.61 -9.05 -0.85
C PHE A 73 -14.47 -7.62 -0.36
N ASN A 74 -14.12 -6.68 -1.25
CA ASN A 74 -14.03 -5.27 -0.93
C ASN A 74 -14.05 -4.44 -2.22
N THR A 75 -15.05 -3.57 -2.36
CA THR A 75 -15.22 -2.70 -3.54
C THR A 75 -14.08 -1.69 -3.70
N HIS A 76 -13.41 -1.30 -2.61
CA HIS A 76 -12.26 -0.38 -2.61
C HIS A 76 -10.89 -1.08 -2.57
N GLY A 77 -10.87 -2.43 -2.52
CA GLY A 77 -9.64 -3.20 -2.38
C GLY A 77 -8.67 -2.97 -3.55
N LEU A 78 -9.17 -2.89 -4.77
CA LEU A 78 -8.33 -2.60 -5.93
C LEU A 78 -7.70 -1.20 -5.86
N ARG A 79 -8.45 -0.19 -5.40
CA ARG A 79 -7.95 1.17 -5.23
C ARG A 79 -6.79 1.20 -4.23
N LEU A 80 -6.94 0.59 -3.06
CA LEU A 80 -5.84 0.52 -2.09
C LEU A 80 -4.67 -0.35 -2.55
N PHE A 81 -4.94 -1.46 -3.23
CA PHE A 81 -3.87 -2.29 -3.77
C PHE A 81 -3.02 -1.50 -4.77
N LEU A 82 -3.65 -0.72 -5.65
CA LEU A 82 -2.96 0.15 -6.61
C LEU A 82 -2.08 1.19 -5.92
N PHE A 83 -2.52 1.77 -4.79
CA PHE A 83 -1.64 2.65 -4.01
C PHE A 83 -0.35 1.93 -3.62
N PHE A 84 -0.45 0.76 -2.96
CA PHE A 84 0.74 0.02 -2.54
C PHE A 84 1.59 -0.41 -3.73
N PHE A 85 0.96 -0.83 -4.82
CA PHE A 85 1.64 -1.22 -6.05
C PHE A 85 2.44 -0.06 -6.64
N LEU A 86 1.82 1.11 -6.84
CA LEU A 86 2.49 2.31 -7.34
C LEU A 86 3.59 2.78 -6.38
N GLN A 87 3.33 2.77 -5.07
CA GLN A 87 4.32 3.10 -4.05
C GLN A 87 5.54 2.19 -4.14
N PHE A 88 5.36 0.88 -4.30
CA PHE A 88 6.46 -0.06 -4.47
C PHE A 88 7.40 0.32 -5.62
N PHE A 89 6.83 0.60 -6.81
CA PHE A 89 7.62 1.03 -7.96
C PHE A 89 8.27 2.40 -7.75
N LEU A 90 7.60 3.33 -7.07
CA LEU A 90 8.20 4.62 -6.71
C LEU A 90 9.40 4.44 -5.80
N ARG A 91 9.33 3.58 -4.77
CA ARG A 91 10.47 3.31 -3.88
C ARG A 91 11.67 2.75 -4.64
N ILE A 92 11.45 1.80 -5.55
CA ILE A 92 12.52 1.26 -6.40
C ILE A 92 13.08 2.36 -7.33
N THR A 93 12.20 3.11 -7.99
CA THR A 93 12.58 4.17 -8.92
C THR A 93 13.42 5.25 -8.23
N PHE A 94 12.97 5.76 -7.09
CA PHE A 94 13.66 6.81 -6.35
C PHE A 94 14.93 6.32 -5.67
N PHE A 95 14.99 5.06 -5.22
CA PHE A 95 16.23 4.43 -4.78
C PHE A 95 17.31 4.44 -5.86
N LEU A 96 16.95 4.11 -7.10
CA LEU A 96 17.87 4.10 -8.25
C LEU A 96 18.22 5.51 -8.72
N LEU A 97 17.24 6.42 -8.79
CA LEU A 97 17.44 7.81 -9.21
C LEU A 97 18.36 8.56 -8.26
N ALA A 98 18.22 8.36 -6.94
CA ALA A 98 19.08 9.00 -5.95
C ALA A 98 20.56 8.66 -6.14
N SER A 99 20.87 7.43 -6.60
CA SER A 99 22.24 7.03 -6.96
C SER A 99 22.74 7.72 -8.23
N LYS A 100 21.91 7.79 -9.28
CA LYS A 100 22.31 8.36 -10.59
C LYS A 100 22.35 9.89 -10.60
N LYS A 101 21.54 10.54 -9.76
CA LYS A 101 21.33 12.01 -9.75
C LYS A 101 21.55 12.59 -8.35
N SER A 102 22.60 12.15 -7.66
CA SER A 102 22.91 12.52 -6.27
C SER A 102 23.05 14.03 -6.04
N GLN A 103 23.49 14.79 -7.05
CA GLN A 103 23.56 16.26 -7.00
C GLN A 103 22.18 16.93 -6.88
N TYR A 104 21.11 16.26 -7.29
CA TYR A 104 19.73 16.75 -7.23
C TYR A 104 18.91 16.07 -6.12
N LEU A 105 19.58 15.54 -5.09
CA LEU A 105 18.92 14.76 -4.04
C LEU A 105 17.75 15.51 -3.39
N LYS A 106 17.88 16.83 -3.19
CA LYS A 106 16.82 17.65 -2.59
C LYS A 106 15.55 17.68 -3.47
N GLN A 107 15.72 17.88 -4.77
CA GLN A 107 14.61 17.87 -5.73
C GLN A 107 13.97 16.48 -5.82
N VAL A 108 14.79 15.43 -5.85
CA VAL A 108 14.33 14.04 -5.84
C VAL A 108 13.44 13.75 -4.63
N VAL A 109 13.87 14.15 -3.43
CA VAL A 109 13.10 13.97 -2.18
C VAL A 109 11.79 14.76 -2.22
N ILE A 110 11.81 16.00 -2.70
CA ILE A 110 10.60 16.85 -2.77
C ILE A 110 9.58 16.24 -3.74
N ILE A 111 10.03 15.83 -4.94
CA ILE A 111 9.15 15.22 -5.94
C ILE A 111 8.58 13.90 -5.42
N ASP A 112 9.40 13.06 -4.78
CA ASP A 112 8.96 11.82 -4.14
C ASP A 112 7.87 12.08 -3.09
N ALA A 113 8.09 13.05 -2.20
CA ALA A 113 7.10 13.43 -1.19
C ALA A 113 5.79 13.89 -1.82
N ILE A 114 5.85 14.79 -2.81
CA ILE A 114 4.64 15.30 -3.50
C ILE A 114 3.86 14.17 -4.18
N ILE A 115 4.54 13.33 -4.98
CA ILE A 115 3.86 12.23 -5.67
C ILE A 115 3.27 11.24 -4.66
N SER A 116 4.02 10.93 -3.60
CA SER A 116 3.54 10.01 -2.56
C SER A 116 2.30 10.54 -1.85
N THR A 117 2.29 11.83 -1.50
CA THR A 117 1.13 12.49 -0.87
C THR A 117 -0.08 12.53 -1.79
N LEU A 118 0.12 12.86 -3.08
CA LEU A 118 -0.97 12.87 -4.06
C LEU A 118 -1.57 11.48 -4.24
N LEU A 119 -0.74 10.44 -4.38
CA LEU A 119 -1.21 9.06 -4.45
C LEU A 119 -1.98 8.65 -3.20
N PHE A 120 -1.51 9.07 -2.01
CA PHE A 120 -2.20 8.79 -0.76
C PHE A 120 -3.60 9.41 -0.77
N ILE A 121 -3.71 10.72 -1.00
CA ILE A 121 -5.00 11.43 -1.03
C ILE A 121 -5.95 10.77 -2.05
N VAL A 122 -5.47 10.51 -3.26
CA VAL A 122 -6.29 9.96 -4.34
C VAL A 122 -6.76 8.54 -4.05
N HIS A 123 -5.99 7.68 -3.38
CA HIS A 123 -6.40 6.28 -3.17
C HIS A 123 -7.06 6.04 -1.80
N PHE A 124 -6.75 6.86 -0.80
CA PHE A 124 -7.31 6.76 0.55
C PHE A 124 -8.53 7.64 0.80
N GLU A 125 -8.92 8.53 -0.13
CA GLU A 125 -10.14 9.37 -0.01
C GLU A 125 -11.33 8.66 0.67
N PRO A 126 -11.84 7.49 0.22
CA PRO A 126 -13.03 6.90 0.81
C PRO A 126 -12.81 6.46 2.27
N PHE A 127 -11.58 6.06 2.62
CA PHE A 127 -11.20 5.71 3.98
C PHE A 127 -11.02 6.94 4.87
N ILE A 128 -10.58 8.07 4.30
CA ILE A 128 -10.49 9.35 5.01
C ILE A 128 -11.90 9.86 5.31
N GLU A 129 -12.81 9.79 4.35
CA GLU A 129 -14.20 10.16 4.55
C GLU A 129 -14.86 9.30 5.62
N GLU A 130 -14.72 7.97 5.56
CA GLU A 130 -15.23 7.08 6.61
C GLU A 130 -14.64 7.42 7.99
N ALA A 131 -13.35 7.73 8.08
CA ALA A 131 -12.70 8.04 9.36
C ALA A 131 -13.08 9.42 9.94
N VAL A 132 -13.51 10.37 9.12
CA VAL A 132 -13.87 11.73 9.55
C VAL A 132 -15.37 11.86 9.84
N TYR A 133 -16.21 11.13 9.10
CA TYR A 133 -17.67 11.28 9.15
C TYR A 133 -18.41 10.13 9.85
N ARG A 134 -17.74 9.04 10.24
CA ARG A 134 -18.27 8.08 11.23
C ARG A 134 -17.97 8.54 12.65
#